data_AF-A0A0F4YK65-F1
#
_entry.id   AF-A0A0F4YK65-F1
#
_cell.length_a   1.000
_cell.length_b   1.000
_cell.length_c   1.000
_cell.angle_alpha   90.00
_cell.angle_beta   90.00
_cell.angle_gamma   90.00
#
_symmetry.space_group_name_H-M   'P 1'
#
loop_
_entity.id
_entity.type
_entity.pdbx_description
1 polymer ?
#
loop_
_entity_poly.entity_id
_entity_poly.type
_entity_poly.pdbx_seq_one_letter_code
_entity_poly.pdbx_strand_id
1 'polypeptide(L)'
;MSSHFRKSNMSNKSLQPPLHPIAIRAEHIAQRETARNDADGSTLFTVTGTKFGDRSAREFRDRSDLPLFELRRALALRRPLRVRLPGNDKEELVEVNPKRPLGNFDLTLRNAAATDAKNEADRTVTLEVHQTSPAFWLTFEVMAGDRQVVDVRESVQKNKTIGTLPHEWPRLPPPRQVLDVRVAEGSICRWRRWLR
;
A
#
# COMPACT_ATOMS: atom_id res chain seq x y z
N MET A 1 14.32 -67.92 -11.32
CA MET A 1 13.99 -66.69 -10.57
C MET A 1 14.14 -65.51 -11.51
N SER A 2 13.05 -64.89 -11.94
CA SER A 2 13.10 -63.64 -12.71
C SER A 2 11.87 -62.81 -12.34
N SER A 3 12.11 -61.64 -11.77
CA SER A 3 11.11 -60.77 -11.15
C SER A 3 10.35 -59.98 -12.21
N HIS A 4 9.02 -60.08 -12.22
CA HIS A 4 8.15 -59.20 -12.99
C HIS A 4 8.10 -57.80 -12.36
N PHE A 5 8.82 -56.85 -12.96
CA PHE A 5 8.68 -55.42 -12.69
C PHE A 5 7.47 -54.89 -13.47
N ARG A 6 6.33 -54.69 -12.79
CA ARG A 6 5.11 -54.15 -13.37
C ARG A 6 5.27 -52.63 -13.53
N LYS A 7 5.60 -52.14 -14.73
CA LYS A 7 5.53 -50.71 -15.06
C LYS A 7 4.07 -50.27 -14.98
N SER A 8 3.72 -49.52 -13.93
CA SER A 8 2.47 -48.79 -13.87
C SER A 8 2.50 -47.69 -14.94
N ASN A 9 1.70 -47.85 -15.99
CA ASN A 9 1.38 -46.79 -16.94
C ASN A 9 0.70 -45.66 -16.16
N MET A 10 1.46 -44.65 -15.75
CA MET A 10 0.90 -43.35 -15.42
C MET A 10 0.41 -42.75 -16.73
N SER A 11 -0.87 -42.96 -17.03
CA SER A 11 -1.55 -42.23 -18.09
C SER A 11 -1.28 -40.76 -17.84
N ASN A 12 -0.66 -40.11 -18.82
CA ASN A 12 -0.45 -38.67 -18.84
C ASN A 12 -1.84 -38.02 -18.96
N LYS A 13 -2.57 -37.93 -17.83
CA LYS A 13 -3.85 -37.23 -17.77
C LYS A 13 -3.52 -35.77 -17.96
N SER A 14 -3.71 -35.29 -19.19
CA SER A 14 -3.75 -33.87 -19.45
C SER A 14 -4.74 -33.26 -18.45
N LEU A 15 -4.22 -32.38 -17.59
CA LEU A 15 -5.05 -31.66 -16.63
C LEU A 15 -6.07 -30.88 -17.44
N GLN A 16 -7.35 -31.25 -17.34
CA GLN A 16 -8.40 -30.46 -17.98
C GLN A 16 -8.39 -29.08 -17.30
N PRO A 17 -8.35 -27.98 -18.09
CA PRO A 17 -8.48 -26.66 -17.53
C PRO A 17 -9.82 -26.58 -16.78
N PRO A 18 -9.87 -25.88 -15.63
CA PRO A 18 -11.09 -25.79 -14.85
C PRO A 18 -12.24 -25.25 -15.71
N LEU A 19 -13.43 -25.83 -15.53
CA LEU A 19 -14.66 -25.54 -16.31
C LEU A 19 -14.99 -24.04 -16.38
N HIS A 20 -14.52 -23.28 -15.38
CA HIS A 20 -14.49 -21.83 -15.39
C HIS A 20 -13.08 -21.37 -15.04
N PRO A 21 -12.48 -20.39 -15.76
CA PRO A 21 -11.24 -19.80 -15.33
C PRO A 21 -11.47 -19.20 -13.94
N ILE A 22 -10.69 -19.63 -12.95
CA ILE A 22 -10.47 -18.83 -11.73
C ILE A 22 -9.56 -17.67 -12.14
N ALA A 23 -10.07 -16.82 -13.02
CA ALA A 23 -9.56 -15.48 -13.21
C ALA A 23 -10.30 -14.65 -12.17
N ILE A 24 -9.56 -14.00 -11.27
CA ILE A 24 -10.11 -12.83 -10.58
C ILE A 24 -10.52 -11.88 -11.69
N ARG A 25 -11.81 -11.82 -11.99
CA ARG A 25 -12.28 -10.99 -13.10
C ARG A 25 -12.03 -9.53 -12.72
N ALA A 26 -11.55 -8.72 -13.67
CA ALA A 26 -11.14 -7.34 -13.40
C ALA A 26 -12.25 -6.49 -12.77
N GLU A 27 -13.52 -6.82 -13.05
CA GLU A 27 -14.71 -6.20 -12.47
C GLU A 27 -14.89 -6.47 -10.96
N HIS A 28 -14.24 -7.49 -10.40
CA HIS A 28 -14.26 -7.80 -8.96
C HIS A 28 -13.06 -7.20 -8.23
N ILE A 29 -12.13 -6.55 -8.94
CA ILE A 29 -11.11 -5.71 -8.32
C ILE A 29 -11.79 -4.38 -8.07
N ALA A 30 -11.98 -3.99 -6.81
CA ALA A 30 -12.53 -2.69 -6.47
C ALA A 30 -11.75 -1.59 -7.23
N GLN A 31 -12.40 -1.01 -8.25
CA GLN A 31 -11.85 0.09 -9.03
C GLN A 31 -11.92 1.41 -8.25
N ARG A 32 -12.73 1.43 -7.19
CA ARG A 32 -12.95 2.57 -6.31
C ARG A 32 -13.05 2.08 -4.86
N GLU A 33 -12.23 2.64 -4.00
CA GLU A 33 -12.20 2.37 -2.55
C GLU A 33 -12.33 3.70 -1.80
N THR A 34 -13.05 3.74 -0.69
CA THR A 34 -13.27 4.99 0.07
C THR A 34 -12.78 4.83 1.49
N ALA A 35 -11.84 5.70 1.89
CA ALA A 35 -11.47 5.87 3.27
C ALA A 35 -12.44 6.83 3.95
N ARG A 36 -12.98 6.43 5.11
CA ARG A 36 -13.93 7.23 5.88
C ARG A 36 -13.39 7.47 7.29
N ASN A 37 -13.70 8.63 7.82
CA ASN A 37 -13.54 8.91 9.24
C ASN A 37 -14.57 8.07 10.01
N ASP A 38 -14.09 7.28 10.95
CA ASP A 38 -14.95 6.40 11.72
C ASP A 38 -15.86 7.17 12.70
N ALA A 39 -15.44 8.35 13.17
CA ALA A 39 -16.19 9.12 14.18
C ALA A 39 -17.46 9.77 13.60
N ASP A 40 -17.39 10.33 12.39
CA ASP A 40 -18.50 11.08 11.76
C ASP A 40 -18.96 10.46 10.43
N GLY A 41 -18.33 9.39 9.97
CA GLY A 41 -18.63 8.72 8.70
C GLY A 41 -18.21 9.50 7.45
N SER A 42 -17.59 10.68 7.60
CA SER A 42 -17.22 11.54 6.48
C SER A 42 -16.14 10.91 5.61
N THR A 43 -16.18 11.19 4.31
CA THR A 43 -15.15 10.74 3.37
C THR A 43 -13.86 11.52 3.61
N LEU A 44 -12.77 10.80 3.91
CA LEU A 44 -11.42 11.37 3.96
C LEU A 44 -10.85 11.52 2.56
N PHE A 45 -10.86 10.42 1.80
CA PHE A 45 -10.46 10.38 0.41
C PHE A 45 -11.05 9.16 -0.29
N THR A 46 -11.08 9.24 -1.61
CA THR A 46 -11.42 8.11 -2.49
C THR A 46 -10.22 7.73 -3.32
N VAL A 47 -10.00 6.43 -3.50
CA VAL A 47 -8.94 5.87 -4.32
C VAL A 47 -9.55 5.24 -5.55
N THR A 48 -9.13 5.64 -6.74
CA THR A 48 -9.54 5.05 -8.02
C THR A 48 -8.35 4.52 -8.81
N GLY A 49 -8.59 3.78 -9.89
CA GLY A 49 -7.55 3.36 -10.84
C GLY A 49 -7.23 1.86 -10.76
N THR A 50 -6.22 1.43 -11.51
CA THR A 50 -5.95 0.00 -11.73
C THR A 50 -4.74 -0.47 -10.94
N LYS A 51 -4.91 -1.53 -10.14
CA LYS A 51 -3.82 -2.13 -9.36
C LYS A 51 -2.78 -2.86 -10.24
N PHE A 52 -3.20 -3.38 -11.38
CA PHE A 52 -2.39 -4.21 -12.29
C PHE A 52 -2.52 -3.72 -13.74
N GLY A 53 -1.54 -4.05 -14.59
CA GLY A 53 -1.48 -3.65 -16.00
C GLY A 53 -0.36 -2.63 -16.29
N ASP A 54 -0.23 -2.26 -17.57
CA ASP A 54 0.86 -1.40 -18.07
C ASP A 54 0.89 0.01 -17.46
N ARG A 55 -0.25 0.49 -16.98
CA ARG A 55 -0.39 1.69 -16.15
C ARG A 55 -0.99 1.36 -14.79
N SER A 56 -0.28 0.58 -13.97
CA SER A 56 -0.68 0.39 -12.57
C SER A 56 -0.51 1.69 -11.79
N ALA A 57 -1.62 2.38 -11.54
CA ALA A 57 -1.69 3.67 -10.88
C ALA A 57 -2.99 3.77 -10.06
N ARG A 58 -2.90 4.41 -8.89
CA ARG A 58 -4.04 4.71 -8.02
C ARG A 58 -4.13 6.21 -7.80
N GLU A 59 -5.25 6.82 -8.15
CA GLU A 59 -5.48 8.25 -7.94
C GLU A 59 -6.28 8.46 -6.65
N PHE A 60 -5.79 9.37 -5.80
CA PHE A 60 -6.42 9.76 -4.56
C PHE A 60 -7.16 11.07 -4.78
N ARG A 61 -8.44 11.11 -4.41
CA ARG A 61 -9.33 12.27 -4.55
C ARG A 61 -9.90 12.67 -3.19
N ASP A 62 -10.09 13.96 -2.98
CA ASP A 62 -10.73 14.47 -1.76
C ASP A 62 -12.25 14.23 -1.75
N ARG A 63 -12.94 14.73 -0.72
CA ARG A 63 -14.40 14.62 -0.59
C ARG A 63 -15.19 15.31 -1.72
N SER A 64 -14.59 16.26 -2.42
CA SER A 64 -15.17 16.96 -3.57
C SER A 64 -14.82 16.29 -4.90
N ASP A 65 -14.15 15.13 -4.85
CA ASP A 65 -13.65 14.38 -6.01
C ASP A 65 -12.51 15.11 -6.77
N LEU A 66 -11.91 16.14 -6.17
CA LEU A 66 -10.72 16.79 -6.72
C LEU A 66 -9.49 15.91 -6.47
N PRO A 67 -8.59 15.78 -7.46
CA PRO A 67 -7.41 14.94 -7.32
C PRO A 67 -6.46 15.56 -6.29
N LEU A 68 -5.95 14.72 -5.37
CA LEU A 68 -4.96 15.05 -4.35
C LEU A 68 -3.56 14.64 -4.80
N PHE A 69 -3.40 13.39 -5.21
CA PHE A 69 -2.16 12.82 -5.72
C PHE A 69 -2.40 11.48 -6.43
N GLU A 70 -1.43 11.03 -7.20
CA GLU A 70 -1.41 9.72 -7.84
C GLU A 70 -0.26 8.87 -7.27
N LEU A 71 -0.55 7.62 -6.92
CA LEU A 71 0.42 6.61 -6.54
C LEU A 71 0.67 5.67 -7.73
N ARG A 72 1.90 5.61 -8.22
CA ARG A 72 2.27 4.78 -9.37
C ARG A 72 3.37 3.80 -9.03
N ARG A 73 3.42 2.69 -9.77
CA ARG A 73 4.58 1.80 -9.75
C ARG A 73 5.58 2.24 -10.81
N ALA A 74 6.83 2.49 -10.41
CA ALA A 74 7.88 2.79 -11.36
C ALA A 74 8.31 1.53 -12.14
N LEU A 75 8.66 1.71 -13.42
CA LEU A 75 9.19 0.67 -14.30
C LEU A 75 10.72 0.48 -14.08
N ALA A 76 11.13 0.30 -12.83
CA ALA A 76 12.54 0.12 -12.44
C ALA A 76 12.78 -1.27 -11.82
N LEU A 77 14.05 -1.70 -11.70
CA LEU A 77 14.44 -3.04 -11.21
C LEU A 77 13.83 -3.38 -9.83
N ARG A 78 13.69 -2.39 -8.94
CA ARG A 78 13.07 -2.54 -7.61
C ARG A 78 11.59 -2.15 -7.55
N ARG A 79 11.04 -1.64 -8.67
CA ARG A 79 9.64 -1.20 -8.83
C ARG A 79 9.10 -0.39 -7.64
N PRO A 80 9.79 0.69 -7.21
CA PRO A 80 9.30 1.52 -6.11
C PRO A 80 7.92 2.09 -6.43
N LEU A 81 7.14 2.36 -5.39
CA LEU A 81 5.93 3.16 -5.55
C LEU A 81 6.30 4.63 -5.47
N ARG A 82 5.64 5.47 -6.24
CA ARG A 82 5.95 6.90 -6.34
C ARG A 82 4.68 7.72 -6.25
N VAL A 83 4.74 8.83 -5.51
CA VAL A 83 3.63 9.76 -5.33
C VAL A 83 3.87 11.01 -6.14
N ARG A 84 2.82 11.45 -6.84
CA ARG A 84 2.88 12.59 -7.74
C ARG A 84 1.69 13.53 -7.53
N LEU A 85 1.92 14.84 -7.65
CA LEU A 85 0.84 15.82 -7.58
C LEU A 85 0.08 15.94 -8.92
N PRO A 86 -1.22 16.26 -8.87
CA PRO A 86 -1.99 16.67 -10.03
C PRO A 86 -1.32 17.86 -10.73
N GLY A 87 -1.33 17.87 -12.05
CA GLY A 87 -0.87 19.01 -12.86
C GLY A 87 0.64 19.10 -13.09
N ASN A 88 1.48 18.24 -12.49
CA ASN A 88 2.94 18.28 -12.74
C ASN A 88 3.50 16.93 -13.23
N ASP A 89 3.47 16.71 -14.55
CA ASP A 89 4.27 15.76 -15.36
C ASP A 89 5.49 15.08 -14.71
N LYS A 90 6.36 15.92 -14.17
CA LYS A 90 7.80 15.68 -14.17
C LYS A 90 8.37 15.50 -12.76
N GLU A 91 7.56 15.75 -11.74
CA GLU A 91 8.02 15.79 -10.36
C GLU A 91 7.32 14.72 -9.51
N GLU A 92 8.13 13.94 -8.82
CA GLU A 92 7.70 12.93 -7.86
C GLU A 92 7.99 13.47 -6.46
N LEU A 93 6.97 13.48 -5.60
CA LEU A 93 7.08 14.02 -4.24
C LEU A 93 7.66 13.02 -3.25
N VAL A 94 7.27 11.76 -3.41
CA VAL A 94 7.62 10.69 -2.49
C VAL A 94 8.01 9.47 -3.28
N GLU A 95 9.14 8.89 -2.94
CA GLU A 95 9.54 7.54 -3.38
C GLU A 95 9.42 6.56 -2.21
N VAL A 96 8.68 5.48 -2.43
CA VAL A 96 8.48 4.39 -1.47
C VAL A 96 9.44 3.27 -1.84
N ASN A 97 10.38 2.99 -0.94
CA ASN A 97 11.44 2.01 -1.12
C ASN A 97 11.22 0.81 -0.19
N PRO A 98 10.71 -0.33 -0.70
CA PRO A 98 10.49 -1.52 0.11
C PRO A 98 11.80 -2.05 0.70
N LYS A 99 11.78 -2.38 1.99
CA LYS A 99 12.86 -3.05 2.71
C LYS A 99 12.50 -4.52 2.97
N ARG A 100 13.51 -5.30 3.30
CA ARG A 100 13.33 -6.64 3.90
C ARG A 100 13.52 -6.50 5.41
N PRO A 101 12.70 -7.15 6.24
CA PRO A 101 11.59 -8.05 5.92
C PRO A 101 10.37 -7.33 5.29
N LEU A 102 9.49 -8.11 4.64
CA LEU A 102 8.27 -7.59 4.01
C LEU A 102 7.43 -6.82 5.05
N GLY A 103 6.97 -5.63 4.69
CA GLY A 103 6.23 -4.75 5.60
C GLY A 103 6.98 -3.46 5.91
N ASN A 104 8.31 -3.51 5.91
CA ASN A 104 9.16 -2.35 6.16
C ASN A 104 9.44 -1.63 4.85
N PHE A 105 9.51 -0.29 4.89
CA PHE A 105 9.86 0.52 3.73
C PHE A 105 10.29 1.92 4.14
N ASP A 106 11.04 2.59 3.28
CA ASP A 106 11.36 4.01 3.45
C ASP A 106 10.46 4.87 2.57
N LEU A 107 10.08 6.02 3.10
CA LEU A 107 9.49 7.11 2.35
C LEU A 107 10.54 8.21 2.20
N THR A 108 11.02 8.44 0.98
CA THR A 108 11.92 9.56 0.69
C THR A 108 11.10 10.70 0.12
N LEU A 109 11.06 11.83 0.81
CA LEU A 109 10.32 13.02 0.45
C LEU A 109 11.26 14.14 0.01
N ARG A 110 10.80 15.01 -0.89
CA ARG A 110 11.49 16.26 -1.18
C ARG A 110 11.23 17.30 -0.09
N ASN A 111 12.29 17.87 0.48
CA ASN A 111 12.21 18.92 1.48
C ASN A 111 11.91 20.28 0.81
N ALA A 112 10.65 20.72 0.89
CA ALA A 112 10.23 22.00 0.32
C ALA A 112 10.87 23.23 1.01
N ALA A 113 11.44 23.07 2.21
CA ALA A 113 12.13 24.17 2.91
C ALA A 113 13.61 24.28 2.53
N ALA A 114 14.17 23.29 1.83
CA ALA A 114 15.59 23.22 1.48
C ALA A 114 15.84 23.53 0.00
N THR A 115 15.09 24.46 -0.60
CA THR A 115 15.21 24.80 -2.03
C THR A 115 16.61 25.29 -2.40
N ASP A 116 17.26 26.02 -1.48
CA ASP A 116 18.57 26.63 -1.69
C ASP A 116 19.73 25.80 -1.10
N ALA A 117 19.43 24.60 -0.57
CA ALA A 117 20.46 23.76 0.00
C ALA A 117 21.47 23.33 -1.07
N LYS A 118 22.76 23.40 -0.75
CA LYS A 118 23.84 23.06 -1.70
C LYS A 118 23.98 21.55 -1.91
N ASN A 119 23.69 20.76 -0.88
CA ASN A 119 23.78 19.30 -0.93
C ASN A 119 22.42 18.67 -1.23
N GLU A 120 22.41 17.63 -2.04
CA GLU A 120 21.19 16.87 -2.35
C GLU A 120 20.60 16.15 -1.13
N ALA A 121 21.45 15.70 -0.21
CA ALA A 121 21.04 15.07 1.04
C ALA A 121 20.16 16.01 1.89
N ASP A 122 20.45 17.30 1.90
CA ASP A 122 19.68 18.30 2.67
C ASP A 122 18.32 18.62 2.00
N ARG A 123 18.18 18.30 0.70
CA ARG A 123 16.97 18.49 -0.09
C ARG A 123 15.97 17.35 0.04
N THR A 124 16.33 16.27 0.74
CA THR A 124 15.46 15.12 0.93
C THR A 124 15.30 14.81 2.42
N VAL A 125 14.14 14.24 2.77
CA VAL A 125 13.86 13.73 4.11
C VAL A 125 13.45 12.29 3.95
N THR A 126 14.07 11.39 4.70
CA THR A 126 13.68 9.98 4.73
C THR A 126 12.92 9.69 6.01
N LEU A 127 11.74 9.10 5.85
CA LEU A 127 10.98 8.49 6.94
C LEU A 127 11.11 6.98 6.85
N GLU A 128 11.46 6.35 7.96
CA GLU A 128 11.54 4.89 8.04
C GLU A 128 10.20 4.35 8.54
N VAL A 129 9.60 3.42 7.80
CA VAL A 129 8.37 2.75 8.21
C VAL A 129 8.69 1.33 8.61
N HIS A 130 8.40 1.02 9.87
CA HIS A 130 8.63 -0.27 10.49
C HIS A 130 7.30 -0.94 10.79
N GLN A 131 7.08 -2.12 10.24
CA GLN A 131 5.99 -2.98 10.65
C GLN A 131 6.41 -3.69 11.94
N THR A 132 5.72 -3.41 13.05
CA THR A 132 6.10 -3.91 14.38
C THR A 132 5.30 -5.14 14.82
N SER A 133 4.38 -5.60 13.99
CA SER A 133 3.46 -6.70 14.28
C SER A 133 3.41 -7.73 13.15
N PRO A 134 2.96 -8.98 13.43
CA PRO A 134 2.69 -9.97 12.39
C PRO A 134 1.66 -9.46 11.37
N ALA A 135 1.73 -9.93 10.12
CA ALA A 135 0.94 -9.44 8.98
C ALA A 135 -0.59 -9.37 9.17
N PHE A 136 -1.13 -10.05 10.19
CA PHE A 136 -2.54 -10.13 10.51
C PHE A 136 -3.04 -8.96 11.37
N TRP A 137 -2.17 -8.34 12.15
CA TRP A 137 -2.46 -7.13 12.92
C TRP A 137 -1.63 -6.03 12.32
N LEU A 138 -2.22 -5.06 11.66
CA LEU A 138 -1.44 -3.99 11.05
C LEU A 138 -0.99 -3.02 12.15
N THR A 139 0.31 -2.96 12.40
CA THR A 139 0.95 -1.96 13.26
C THR A 139 2.19 -1.46 12.56
N PHE A 140 2.22 -0.16 12.30
CA PHE A 140 3.32 0.53 11.65
C PHE A 140 3.76 1.72 12.48
N GLU A 141 5.05 1.84 12.67
CA GLU A 141 5.71 3.00 13.28
C GLU A 141 6.47 3.73 12.19
N VAL A 142 6.33 5.06 12.14
CA VAL A 142 7.04 5.92 11.20
C VAL A 142 8.01 6.79 11.96
N MET A 143 9.29 6.67 11.62
CA MET A 143 10.41 7.36 12.26
C MET A 143 10.97 8.44 11.34
N ALA A 144 11.26 9.61 11.90
CA ALA A 144 12.08 10.65 11.28
C ALA A 144 13.40 10.72 12.06
N GLY A 145 14.43 10.03 11.58
CA GLY A 145 15.65 9.81 12.37
C GLY A 145 15.35 8.94 13.60
N ASP A 146 15.65 9.46 14.79
CA ASP A 146 15.42 8.80 16.08
C ASP A 146 14.04 9.08 16.69
N ARG A 147 13.23 9.93 16.05
CA ARG A 147 11.92 10.34 16.57
C ARG A 147 10.76 9.65 15.85
N GLN A 148 9.89 9.00 16.62
CA GLN A 148 8.61 8.52 16.10
C GLN A 148 7.67 9.70 15.80
N VAL A 149 7.18 9.78 14.57
CA VAL A 149 6.33 10.87 14.08
C VAL A 149 4.92 10.42 13.71
N VAL A 150 4.74 9.15 13.33
CA VAL A 150 3.41 8.56 13.08
C VAL A 150 3.35 7.16 13.66
N ASP A 151 2.18 6.81 14.17
CA ASP A 151 1.82 5.49 14.66
C ASP A 151 0.49 5.09 14.01
N VAL A 152 0.47 3.95 13.34
CA VAL A 152 -0.71 3.39 12.67
C VAL A 152 -0.95 2.01 13.22
N ARG A 153 -2.12 1.76 13.78
CA ARG A 153 -2.46 0.45 14.35
C ARG A 153 -3.92 0.06 14.08
N GLU A 154 -4.20 -1.23 13.98
CA GLU A 154 -5.58 -1.72 14.02
C GLU A 154 -6.26 -1.33 15.34
N SER A 155 -7.48 -0.79 15.23
CA SER A 155 -8.25 -0.30 16.35
C SER A 155 -8.94 -1.46 17.07
N VAL A 156 -8.36 -1.92 18.17
CA VAL A 156 -8.94 -2.99 19.01
C VAL A 156 -10.34 -2.63 19.54
N GLN A 157 -10.58 -1.34 19.79
CA GLN A 157 -11.87 -0.88 20.34
C GLN A 157 -12.99 -0.88 19.29
N LYS A 158 -12.66 -0.58 18.03
CA LYS A 158 -13.64 -0.33 16.97
C LYS A 158 -13.75 -1.50 16.00
N ASN A 159 -12.66 -2.22 15.78
CA ASN A 159 -12.64 -3.36 14.89
C ASN A 159 -13.06 -4.64 15.63
N LYS A 160 -14.36 -4.94 15.58
CA LYS A 160 -14.97 -6.13 16.18
C LYS A 160 -14.56 -7.45 15.52
N THR A 161 -13.79 -7.41 14.43
CA THR A 161 -13.32 -8.60 13.71
C THR A 161 -11.91 -9.04 14.15
N ILE A 162 -11.26 -8.24 15.01
CA ILE A 162 -9.96 -8.60 15.58
C ILE A 162 -10.15 -9.83 16.48
N GLY A 163 -9.42 -10.91 16.19
CA GLY A 163 -9.46 -12.16 16.94
C GLY A 163 -10.49 -13.18 16.47
N THR A 164 -11.39 -12.84 15.53
CA THR A 164 -12.38 -13.77 14.96
C THR A 164 -11.94 -14.42 13.65
N LEU A 165 -10.66 -14.32 13.29
CA LEU A 165 -10.15 -14.77 11.99
C LEU A 165 -10.15 -16.30 11.91
N PRO A 166 -10.95 -16.91 11.01
CA PRO A 166 -10.91 -18.35 10.79
C PRO A 166 -9.54 -18.76 10.23
N HIS A 167 -9.15 -20.02 10.46
CA HIS A 167 -7.95 -20.64 9.88
C HIS A 167 -7.89 -20.53 8.33
N GLU A 168 -9.04 -20.31 7.68
CA GLU A 168 -9.21 -20.21 6.23
C GLU A 168 -9.00 -18.80 5.66
N TRP A 169 -8.55 -17.83 6.46
CA TRP A 169 -8.40 -16.44 6.04
C TRP A 169 -7.60 -16.18 4.74
N PRO A 170 -6.59 -16.98 4.33
CA PRO A 170 -5.94 -16.77 3.03
C PRO A 170 -6.88 -16.82 1.82
N ARG A 171 -8.12 -17.33 1.98
CA ARG A 171 -9.11 -17.49 0.92
C ARG A 171 -10.31 -16.54 1.02
N LEU A 172 -10.42 -15.76 2.10
CA LEU A 172 -11.51 -14.81 2.31
C LEU A 172 -11.01 -13.38 2.15
N PRO A 173 -11.85 -12.44 1.67
CA PRO A 173 -11.48 -11.03 1.67
C PRO A 173 -11.10 -10.59 3.09
N PRO A 174 -10.08 -9.72 3.25
CA PRO A 174 -9.72 -9.21 4.56
C PRO A 174 -10.95 -8.58 5.21
N PRO A 175 -11.19 -8.82 6.52
CA PRO A 175 -12.25 -8.14 7.21
C PRO A 175 -12.01 -6.62 7.15
N ARG A 176 -13.07 -5.85 7.36
CA ARG A 176 -12.99 -4.40 7.37
C ARG A 176 -11.90 -3.95 8.35
N GLN A 177 -10.90 -3.25 7.83
CA GLN A 177 -9.83 -2.65 8.62
C GLN A 177 -10.34 -1.34 9.22
N VAL A 178 -10.06 -1.13 10.50
CA VAL A 178 -10.32 0.15 11.17
C VAL A 178 -9.03 0.53 11.85
N LEU A 179 -8.37 1.56 11.33
CA LEU A 179 -7.04 1.96 11.78
C LEU A 179 -7.12 3.20 12.67
N ASP A 180 -6.43 3.14 13.81
CA ASP A 180 -6.11 4.32 14.61
C ASP A 180 -4.79 4.89 14.08
N VAL A 181 -4.84 6.14 13.60
CA VAL A 181 -3.66 6.89 13.10
C VAL A 181 -3.37 8.02 14.06
N ARG A 182 -2.17 8.02 14.65
CA ARG A 182 -1.69 9.07 15.55
C ARG A 182 -0.49 9.74 14.92
N VAL A 183 -0.49 11.07 14.91
CA VAL A 183 0.60 11.88 14.38
C VAL A 183 1.14 12.72 15.54
N ALA A 184 2.46 12.71 15.72
CA ALA A 184 3.11 13.47 16.78
C ALA A 184 2.87 14.98 16.59
N GLU A 185 2.64 15.69 17.69
CA GLU A 185 2.41 17.12 17.66
C GLU A 185 3.67 17.87 17.19
N GLY A 186 3.48 18.90 16.37
CA GLY A 186 4.58 19.63 15.73
C GLY A 186 5.20 18.92 14.51
N SER A 187 4.81 17.70 14.18
CA SER A 187 5.27 16.96 12.98
C SER A 187 4.48 17.27 11.70
N ILE A 188 3.64 18.32 11.72
CA ILE A 188 2.85 18.72 10.55
C ILE A 188 3.79 19.24 9.45
N CYS A 189 4.00 18.42 8.41
CA CYS A 189 4.46 18.88 7.12
C CYS A 189 3.40 19.85 6.57
N ARG A 190 3.66 21.16 6.67
CA ARG A 190 2.84 22.17 5.97
C ARG A 190 3.08 22.03 4.47
N TRP A 191 2.15 21.40 3.77
CA TRP A 191 2.07 21.47 2.31
C TRP A 191 1.71 22.90 1.93
N ARG A 192 2.70 23.71 1.54
CA ARG A 192 2.39 24.99 0.89
C ARG A 192 1.73 24.67 -0.43
N ARG A 193 0.47 25.11 -0.57
CA ARG A 193 -0.31 25.06 -1.81
C ARG A 193 0.46 25.86 -2.86
N TRP A 194 1.13 25.18 -3.79
CA TRP A 194 1.69 25.81 -4.98
C TRP A 194 0.54 26.08 -5.96
N LEU A 195 -0.21 27.15 -5.72
CA LEU A 195 -0.95 27.84 -6.76
C LEU A 195 -0.04 28.96 -7.26
N ARG A 196 0.59 28.74 -8.41
CA ARG A 196 1.03 29.81 -9.32
C ARG A 196 0.48 29.47 -10.69
#